data_AF-A0A9D2NHX6-F1
#
_entry.id   AF-A0A9D2NHX6-F1
#
_cell.length_a   1.000
_cell.length_b   1.000
_cell.length_c   1.000
_cell.angle_alpha   90.00
_cell.angle_beta   90.00
_cell.angle_gamma   90.00
#
_symmetry.space_group_name_H-M   'P 1'
#
loop_
_entity.id
_entity.type
_entity.pdbx_description
1 polymer ?
#
loop_
_entity_poly.entity_id
_entity_poly.type
_entity_poly.pdbx_seq_one_letter_code
_entity_poly.pdbx_strand_id
1 'polypeptide(L)'
;MKKYILLLIGMIVSILLSACESTTKAAPVVLPAAEDIISISVSDDHAAAICTDGELTGEIISILMDLESTSKASVNDFPDVDDYIKIDLNCSDDTVQTVYFYEENGTEYVEQPYQGIYIPDPALHTIIVDLLSEADS
;
A
#
# COMPACT_ATOMS: atom_id res chain seq x y z
N MET A 1 8.94 9.46 -51.09
CA MET A 1 8.83 10.67 -50.23
C MET A 1 7.53 10.69 -49.44
N LYS A 2 6.35 10.67 -50.09
CA LYS A 2 5.01 10.72 -49.45
C LYS A 2 4.68 9.56 -48.48
N LYS A 3 5.22 8.36 -48.72
CA LYS A 3 5.06 7.18 -47.85
C LYS A 3 5.86 7.30 -46.54
N TYR A 4 7.05 7.90 -46.60
CA TYR A 4 7.89 8.17 -45.42
C TYR A 4 7.35 9.33 -44.60
N ILE A 5 6.73 10.33 -45.24
CA ILE A 5 6.02 11.42 -44.56
C ILE A 5 4.83 10.88 -43.75
N LEU A 6 4.03 9.96 -44.30
CA LEU A 6 2.91 9.33 -43.58
C LEU A 6 3.40 8.48 -42.39
N LEU A 7 4.53 7.79 -42.56
CA LEU A 7 5.12 6.93 -41.52
C LEU A 7 5.74 7.76 -40.38
N LEU A 8 6.36 8.91 -40.70
CA LEU A 8 6.84 9.90 -39.73
C LEU A 8 5.68 10.54 -38.95
N ILE A 9 4.58 10.90 -39.61
CA ILE A 9 3.40 11.47 -38.94
C ILE A 9 2.75 10.45 -38.00
N GLY A 10 2.67 9.18 -38.41
CA GLY A 10 2.15 8.10 -37.56
C GLY A 10 2.98 7.86 -36.29
N MET A 11 4.31 7.96 -36.40
CA MET A 11 5.24 7.79 -35.27
C MET A 11 5.17 8.97 -34.28
N ILE A 12 4.96 10.20 -34.77
CA ILE A 12 4.81 11.39 -33.90
C ILE A 12 3.49 11.33 -33.11
N VAL A 13 2.42 10.80 -33.69
CA VAL A 13 1.11 10.63 -33.00
C VAL A 13 1.17 9.57 -31.90
N SER A 14 2.01 8.54 -32.04
CA SER A 14 2.18 7.51 -30.99
C SER A 14 2.95 8.03 -29.77
N ILE A 15 3.86 9.01 -29.98
CA ILE A 15 4.65 9.63 -28.92
C ILE A 15 3.83 10.66 -28.11
N LEU A 16 2.77 11.22 -28.70
CA LEU A 16 1.91 12.23 -28.07
C LEU A 16 0.82 11.64 -27.15
N LEU A 17 0.63 10.32 -27.13
CA LEU A 17 -0.34 9.64 -26.25
C LEU A 17 0.23 9.27 -24.87
N SER A 18 1.53 9.45 -24.65
CA SER A 18 2.24 9.15 -23.40
C SER A 18 2.58 10.41 -22.59
N ALA A 19 1.72 11.44 -22.67
CA ALA A 19 1.88 12.67 -21.89
C ALA A 19 0.55 13.05 -21.22
N CYS A 20 0.09 12.18 -20.33
CA CYS A 20 -0.81 12.56 -19.25
C CYS A 20 -0.40 11.80 -17.99
N GLU A 21 0.87 11.89 -17.61
CA GLU A 21 1.22 11.76 -16.19
C GLU A 21 0.81 13.08 -15.54
N SER A 22 -0.50 13.27 -15.35
CA SER A 22 -0.92 14.20 -14.33
C SER A 22 -0.27 13.69 -13.04
N THR A 23 0.57 14.51 -12.42
CA THR A 23 1.14 14.28 -11.09
C THR A 23 0.04 14.37 -10.04
N THR A 24 -1.03 13.61 -10.23
CA THR A 24 -2.10 13.39 -9.28
C THR A 24 -1.54 12.42 -8.26
N LYS A 25 -1.33 12.92 -7.05
CA LYS A 25 -1.07 12.06 -5.89
C LYS A 25 -2.15 10.97 -5.83
N ALA A 26 -1.78 9.81 -5.31
CA ALA A 26 -2.72 8.74 -4.99
C ALA A 26 -3.90 9.32 -4.21
N ALA A 27 -5.08 8.77 -4.43
CA ALA A 27 -6.24 9.10 -3.62
C ALA A 27 -5.92 8.76 -2.14
N PRO A 28 -6.48 9.48 -1.16
CA PRO A 28 -6.26 9.14 0.25
C PRO A 28 -6.58 7.67 0.52
N VAL A 29 -5.86 7.06 1.45
CA VAL A 29 -6.16 5.71 1.94
C VAL A 29 -7.60 5.63 2.45
N VAL A 30 -8.26 4.50 2.21
CA VAL A 30 -9.64 4.26 2.65
C VAL A 30 -9.61 3.21 3.74
N LEU A 31 -9.84 3.65 4.97
CA LEU A 31 -9.86 2.77 6.14
C LEU A 31 -11.29 2.63 6.69
N PRO A 32 -11.63 1.50 7.33
CA PRO A 32 -12.82 1.39 8.17
C PRO A 32 -12.82 2.45 9.28
N ALA A 33 -13.97 2.68 9.91
CA ALA A 33 -13.98 3.52 11.10
C ALA A 33 -13.16 2.85 12.21
N ALA A 34 -12.34 3.63 12.92
CA ALA A 34 -11.45 3.08 13.95
C ALA A 34 -12.19 2.30 15.05
N GLU A 35 -13.44 2.70 15.35
CA GLU A 35 -14.32 2.03 16.31
C GLU A 35 -14.85 0.67 15.82
N ASP A 36 -14.85 0.44 14.51
CA ASP A 36 -15.28 -0.83 13.91
C ASP A 36 -14.14 -1.86 13.90
N ILE A 37 -12.88 -1.42 13.96
CA ILE A 37 -11.70 -2.29 13.93
C ILE A 37 -11.51 -2.94 15.31
N ILE A 38 -11.62 -4.27 15.37
CA ILE A 38 -11.53 -5.05 16.61
C ILE A 38 -10.18 -5.74 16.82
N SER A 39 -9.44 -5.96 15.73
CA SER A 39 -8.07 -6.50 15.77
C SER A 39 -7.32 -6.18 14.48
N ILE A 40 -6.00 -6.23 14.56
CA ILE A 40 -5.12 -6.12 13.40
C ILE A 40 -4.33 -7.42 13.28
N SER A 41 -4.39 -8.07 12.13
CA SER A 41 -3.53 -9.23 11.83
C SER A 41 -2.38 -8.81 10.93
N VAL A 42 -1.17 -9.23 11.27
CA VAL A 42 0.02 -9.02 10.44
C VAL A 42 0.59 -10.39 10.07
N SER A 43 0.97 -10.57 8.81
CA SER A 43 1.54 -11.84 8.35
C SER A 43 2.48 -11.67 7.17
N ASP A 44 3.57 -12.43 7.18
CA ASP A 44 4.42 -12.69 6.03
C ASP A 44 4.42 -14.20 5.70
N ASP A 45 5.39 -14.64 4.90
CA ASP A 45 5.52 -16.05 4.51
C ASP A 45 5.97 -16.99 5.65
N HIS A 46 6.45 -16.44 6.77
CA HIS A 46 7.07 -17.18 7.87
C HIS A 46 6.23 -17.14 9.15
N ALA A 47 5.65 -15.99 9.47
CA ALA A 47 4.99 -15.72 10.73
C ALA A 47 3.66 -14.98 10.55
N ALA A 48 2.79 -15.13 11.53
CA ALA A 48 1.53 -14.39 11.61
C ALA A 48 1.22 -14.04 13.08
N ALA A 49 0.80 -12.81 13.30
CA ALA A 49 0.41 -12.30 14.61
C ALA A 49 -0.96 -11.62 14.55
N ILE A 50 -1.70 -11.69 15.65
CA ILE A 50 -2.97 -10.98 15.82
C ILE A 50 -2.82 -10.04 17.02
N CYS A 51 -2.94 -8.75 16.77
CA CYS A 51 -2.92 -7.71 17.78
C CYS A 51 -4.35 -7.32 18.17
N THR A 52 -4.69 -7.48 19.45
CA THR A 52 -5.93 -7.00 20.07
C THR A 52 -5.66 -5.94 21.14
N ASP A 53 -4.41 -5.52 21.31
CA ASP A 53 -4.05 -4.46 22.24
C ASP A 53 -4.55 -3.11 21.71
N GLY A 54 -5.38 -2.42 22.50
CA GLY A 54 -6.04 -1.20 22.05
C GLY A 54 -5.10 -0.01 21.84
N GLU A 55 -3.96 0.03 22.54
CA GLU A 55 -2.97 1.10 22.39
C GLU A 55 -2.17 0.88 21.09
N LEU A 56 -1.67 -0.34 20.89
CA LEU A 56 -0.92 -0.69 19.67
C LEU A 56 -1.79 -0.66 18.41
N THR A 57 -3.02 -1.18 18.47
CA THR A 57 -3.94 -1.09 17.32
C THR A 57 -4.31 0.36 17.01
N GLY A 58 -4.51 1.20 18.03
CA GLY A 58 -4.73 2.64 17.86
C GLY A 58 -3.54 3.36 17.22
N GLU A 59 -2.31 3.00 17.59
CA GLU A 59 -1.08 3.55 17.00
C GLU A 59 -0.95 3.17 15.52
N ILE A 60 -1.13 1.89 15.17
CA ILE A 60 -1.11 1.44 13.78
C ILE A 60 -2.17 2.18 12.95
N ILE A 61 -3.41 2.28 13.45
CA ILE A 61 -4.49 3.00 12.76
C ILE A 61 -4.12 4.47 12.56
N SER A 62 -3.56 5.13 13.59
CA SER A 62 -3.13 6.52 13.49
C SER A 62 -2.07 6.72 12.40
N ILE A 63 -1.09 5.82 12.29
CA ILE A 63 -0.08 5.89 11.23
C ILE A 63 -0.73 5.67 9.86
N LEU A 64 -1.62 4.67 9.74
CA LEU A 64 -2.33 4.41 8.49
C LEU A 64 -3.23 5.57 8.06
N MET A 65 -3.73 6.40 8.99
CA MET A 65 -4.52 7.58 8.66
C MET A 65 -3.68 8.77 8.15
N ASP A 66 -2.39 8.84 8.49
CA ASP A 66 -1.50 9.96 8.18
C ASP A 66 -0.45 9.61 7.10
N LEU A 67 -0.75 8.60 6.27
CA LEU A 67 0.12 8.15 5.20
C LEU A 67 0.39 9.26 4.17
N GLU A 68 1.66 9.46 3.79
CA GLU A 68 2.01 10.39 2.73
C GLU A 68 1.70 9.78 1.36
N SER A 69 0.81 10.43 0.59
CA SER A 69 0.47 9.97 -0.77
C SER A 69 1.62 10.16 -1.76
N THR A 70 2.00 9.08 -2.44
CA THR A 70 2.90 9.10 -3.59
C THR A 70 2.14 9.38 -4.90
N SER A 71 2.82 9.42 -6.04
CA SER A 71 2.18 9.43 -7.37
C SER A 71 2.08 8.03 -8.00
N LYS A 72 2.46 6.97 -7.27
CA LYS A 72 2.38 5.58 -7.75
C LYS A 72 0.95 5.07 -7.60
N ALA A 73 0.45 4.38 -8.63
CA ALA A 73 -0.85 3.71 -8.59
C ALA A 73 -0.68 2.26 -8.14
N SER A 74 -1.58 1.79 -7.27
CA SER A 74 -1.73 0.35 -7.00
C SER A 74 -2.75 -0.22 -7.99
N VAL A 75 -2.35 -1.21 -8.79
CA VAL A 75 -3.19 -1.82 -9.83
C VAL A 75 -3.30 -3.34 -9.71
N ASN A 76 -2.71 -3.91 -8.65
CA ASN A 76 -2.65 -5.32 -8.37
C ASN A 76 -3.39 -5.65 -7.07
N ASP A 77 -3.73 -6.92 -6.86
CA ASP A 77 -4.33 -7.42 -5.61
C ASP A 77 -3.33 -7.48 -4.45
N PHE A 78 -2.03 -7.53 -4.77
CA PHE A 78 -0.89 -7.56 -3.85
C PHE A 78 0.32 -6.85 -4.50
N PRO A 79 1.31 -6.40 -3.70
CA PRO A 79 2.50 -5.72 -4.21
C PRO A 79 3.27 -6.57 -5.23
N ASP A 80 3.82 -5.93 -6.27
CA ASP A 80 4.71 -6.58 -7.25
C ASP A 80 6.17 -6.54 -6.75
N VAL A 81 6.39 -7.06 -5.54
CA VAL A 81 7.70 -7.20 -4.89
C VAL A 81 7.85 -8.60 -4.27
N ASP A 82 9.09 -9.04 -4.05
CA ASP A 82 9.36 -10.39 -3.53
C ASP A 82 8.90 -10.56 -2.08
N ASP A 83 9.15 -9.57 -1.22
CA ASP A 83 8.84 -9.63 0.21
C ASP A 83 7.89 -8.50 0.61
N TYR A 84 6.78 -8.86 1.25
CA TYR A 84 5.82 -7.91 1.82
C TYR A 84 5.15 -8.51 3.06
N ILE A 85 4.63 -7.63 3.91
CA ILE A 85 3.83 -7.98 5.08
C ILE A 85 2.39 -7.58 4.79
N LYS A 86 1.47 -8.53 4.93
CA LYS A 86 0.03 -8.27 4.86
C LYS A 86 -0.47 -7.76 6.21
N ILE A 87 -1.23 -6.67 6.18
CA ILE A 87 -1.89 -6.07 7.35
C ILE A 87 -3.39 -6.09 7.11
N ASP A 88 -4.11 -6.91 7.88
CA ASP A 88 -5.56 -7.05 7.83
C ASP A 88 -6.20 -6.32 9.01
N LEU A 89 -7.01 -5.30 8.70
CA LEU A 89 -7.86 -4.60 9.66
C LEU A 89 -9.18 -5.39 9.77
N ASN A 90 -9.36 -6.13 10.86
CA ASN A 90 -10.53 -6.96 11.06
C ASN A 90 -11.62 -6.15 11.76
N CYS A 91 -12.78 -6.05 11.12
CA CYS A 91 -13.90 -5.26 11.61
C CYS A 91 -14.91 -6.14 12.37
N SER A 92 -15.71 -5.49 13.21
CA SER A 92 -16.76 -6.14 14.01
C SER A 92 -17.91 -6.74 13.17
N ASP A 93 -18.05 -6.35 11.90
CA ASP A 93 -19.04 -6.85 10.95
C ASP A 93 -18.51 -7.99 10.06
N ASP A 94 -17.41 -8.63 10.47
CA ASP A 94 -16.67 -9.67 9.75
C ASP A 94 -16.03 -9.21 8.42
N THR A 95 -16.04 -7.90 8.12
CA THR A 95 -15.27 -7.37 6.98
C THR A 95 -13.78 -7.25 7.32
N VAL A 96 -12.95 -7.35 6.29
CA VAL A 96 -11.50 -7.21 6.41
C VAL A 96 -11.03 -6.20 5.37
N GLN A 97 -10.34 -5.15 5.82
CA GLN A 97 -9.61 -4.25 4.93
C GLN A 97 -8.13 -4.59 4.98
N THR A 98 -7.58 -4.98 3.83
CA THR A 98 -6.15 -5.28 3.70
C THR A 98 -5.38 -4.07 3.21
N VAL A 99 -4.19 -3.86 3.78
CA VAL A 99 -3.09 -3.08 3.22
C VAL A 99 -1.81 -3.91 3.30
N TYR A 100 -0.80 -3.57 2.51
CA TYR A 100 0.49 -4.26 2.49
C TYR A 100 1.61 -3.30 2.87
N PHE A 101 2.58 -3.77 3.63
CA PHE A 101 3.79 -3.04 3.98
C PHE A 101 5.00 -3.71 3.33
N TYR A 102 5.88 -2.94 2.71
CA TYR A 102 7.14 -3.45 2.15
C TYR A 102 8.20 -2.35 2.10
N GLU A 103 9.47 -2.77 1.99
CA GLU A 103 10.57 -1.87 1.69
C GLU A 103 11.05 -2.12 0.24
N GLU A 104 11.15 -1.05 -0.54
CA GLU A 104 11.75 -1.09 -1.88
C GLU A 104 12.84 -0.01 -1.96
N ASN A 105 14.07 -0.42 -2.28
CA ASN A 105 15.22 0.48 -2.42
C ASN A 105 15.47 1.38 -1.17
N GLY A 106 15.29 0.84 0.03
CA GLY A 106 15.48 1.58 1.29
C GLY A 106 14.37 2.59 1.61
N THR A 107 13.24 2.51 0.91
CA THR A 107 12.03 3.31 1.19
C THR A 107 10.90 2.37 1.58
N GLU A 108 10.25 2.68 2.68
CA GLU A 108 9.08 1.96 3.16
C GLU A 108 7.82 2.43 2.45
N TYR A 109 6.96 1.48 2.14
CA TYR A 109 5.70 1.72 1.46
C TYR A 109 4.55 1.00 2.17
N VAL A 110 3.40 1.65 2.19
CA VAL A 110 2.11 1.02 2.42
C VAL A 110 1.34 1.03 1.11
N GLU A 111 0.87 -0.12 0.66
CA GLU A 111 0.06 -0.28 -0.53
C GLU A 111 -1.33 -0.76 -0.19
N GLN A 112 -2.34 0.00 -0.63
CA GLN A 112 -3.73 -0.42 -0.60
C GLN A 112 -4.17 -0.80 -2.03
N PRO A 113 -4.57 -2.06 -2.27
CA PRO A 113 -5.00 -2.54 -3.58
C PRO A 113 -6.01 -1.60 -4.24
N TYR A 114 -5.74 -1.24 -5.49
CA TYR A 114 -6.60 -0.38 -6.33
C TYR A 114 -6.85 1.03 -5.80
N GLN A 115 -6.18 1.44 -4.72
CA GLN A 115 -6.35 2.76 -4.11
C GLN A 115 -5.07 3.61 -4.25
N GLY A 116 -3.92 3.06 -3.85
CA GLY A 116 -2.68 3.81 -3.91
C GLY A 116 -1.51 3.18 -3.18
N ILE A 117 -0.34 3.77 -3.39
CA ILE A 117 0.90 3.46 -2.68
C ILE A 117 1.32 4.72 -1.92
N TYR A 118 1.69 4.54 -0.67
CA TYR A 118 1.92 5.61 0.30
C TYR A 118 3.23 5.39 1.06
N ILE A 119 3.73 6.42 1.72
CA ILE A 119 4.87 6.34 2.64
C ILE A 119 4.32 6.42 4.08
N PRO A 120 4.62 5.44 4.95
CA PRO A 120 4.22 5.48 6.35
C PRO A 120 5.19 6.27 7.23
N ASP A 121 4.79 6.54 8.47
CA ASP A 121 5.75 6.87 9.53
C ASP A 121 6.66 5.65 9.80
N PRO A 122 8.00 5.82 9.92
CA PRO A 122 8.92 4.71 10.16
C PRO A 122 8.64 3.88 11.44
N ALA A 123 7.88 4.43 12.39
CA ALA A 123 7.43 3.68 13.56
C ALA A 123 6.66 2.41 13.18
N LEU A 124 5.95 2.41 12.03
CA LEU A 124 5.15 1.28 11.58
C LEU A 124 6.01 0.01 11.41
N HIS A 125 7.21 0.14 10.85
CA HIS A 125 8.14 -0.97 10.69
C HIS A 125 8.44 -1.65 12.03
N THR A 126 8.77 -0.84 13.03
CA THR A 126 9.16 -1.35 14.35
C THR A 126 8.01 -2.11 14.98
N ILE A 127 6.80 -1.54 14.95
CA ILE A 127 5.60 -2.17 15.49
C ILE A 127 5.31 -3.51 14.80
N ILE A 128 5.38 -3.57 13.47
CA ILE A 128 5.08 -4.78 12.72
C ILE A 128 6.13 -5.88 12.98
N VAL A 129 7.42 -5.54 12.97
CA VAL A 129 8.50 -6.49 13.22
C VAL A 129 8.43 -7.04 14.65
N ASP A 130 8.14 -6.18 15.63
CA ASP A 130 7.98 -6.61 17.01
C ASP A 130 6.82 -7.61 17.13
N LEU A 131 5.65 -7.31 16.55
CA LEU A 131 4.49 -8.21 16.53
C LEU A 131 4.81 -9.59 15.92
N LEU A 132 5.53 -9.62 14.78
CA LEU A 132 5.92 -10.87 14.13
C LEU A 132 6.97 -11.65 14.94
N SER A 133 7.91 -10.95 15.58
CA SER A 133 8.97 -11.57 16.39
C SER A 133 8.44 -12.25 17.66
N GLU A 134 7.39 -11.67 18.28
CA GLU A 134 6.74 -12.27 19.45
C GLU A 134 5.94 -13.54 19.08
N ALA A 135 5.41 -13.60 17.85
CA ALA A 135 4.64 -14.74 17.38
C ALA A 135 5.51 -15.96 17.00
N ASP A 136 6.77 -15.75 16.61
CA ASP A 136 7.73 -16.81 16.26
C ASP A 136 8.48 -17.39 17.49
N SER A 137 8.25 -16.83 18.68
CA SER A 137 8.89 -17.24 19.96
C SER A 137 8.10 -18.26 20.77
#